data_AF-A0A821HPU9-F1
#
_entry.id   AF-A0A821HPU9-F1
#
_cell.length_a   1.000
_cell.length_b   1.000
_cell.length_c   1.000
_cell.angle_alpha   90.00
_cell.angle_beta   90.00
_cell.angle_gamma   90.00
#
_symmetry.space_group_name_H-M   'P 1'
#
loop_
_entity.id
_entity.type
_entity.pdbx_description
1 polymer ?
#
loop_
_entity_poly.entity_id
_entity_poly.type
_entity_poly.pdbx_seq_one_letter_code
_entity_poly.pdbx_strand_id
1 'polypeptide(L)' 'YAIGDHVIAKFSEDDEHYRARIESYSSTSNLYTVYFLDYGNLDENVPVDHLYSYSGELEAIEPLVRRYLLNQVTIETWTN' A
#
# COMPACT_ATOMS: atom_id res chain seq x y z
N TYR A 1 -6.20 13.15 -0.17
CA TYR A 1 -6.84 11.95 -0.77
C TYR A 1 -7.78 11.33 0.27
N ALA A 2 -8.86 10.70 -0.16
CA ALA A 2 -9.80 9.98 0.70
C ALA A 2 -9.40 8.50 0.83
N ILE A 3 -9.89 7.84 1.88
CA ILE A 3 -9.73 6.39 2.04
C ILE A 3 -10.37 5.69 0.84
N GLY A 4 -9.63 4.76 0.23
CA GLY A 4 -10.05 4.05 -0.96
C GLY A 4 -9.55 4.66 -2.28
N ASP A 5 -9.05 5.90 -2.29
CA ASP A 5 -8.48 6.50 -3.50
C ASP A 5 -7.25 5.69 -3.96
N HIS A 6 -7.18 5.39 -5.27
CA HIS A 6 -5.96 4.92 -5.91
C HIS A 6 -5.01 6.09 -6.15
N VAL A 7 -3.72 5.86 -5.90
CA VAL A 7 -2.63 6.82 -6.01
C VAL A 7 -1.37 6.12 -6.51
N ILE A 8 -0.43 6.88 -7.04
CA ILE A 8 0.96 6.46 -7.04
C ILE A 8 1.61 7.00 -5.77
N ALA A 9 2.24 6.14 -4.99
CA ALA A 9 2.93 6.53 -3.76
C ALA A 9 4.43 6.26 -3.90
N LYS A 10 5.27 7.19 -3.44
CA LYS A 10 6.70 6.98 -3.27
C LYS A 10 6.95 6.23 -1.96
N PHE A 11 7.51 5.03 -2.02
CA PHE A 11 7.73 4.19 -0.85
C PHE A 11 8.90 4.71 -0.01
N SER A 12 8.72 4.75 1.31
CA SER A 12 9.69 5.36 2.24
C SER A 12 11.00 4.58 2.40
N GLU A 13 11.04 3.29 2.09
CA GLU A 13 12.24 2.47 2.28
C GLU A 13 13.19 2.48 1.07
N ASP A 14 12.69 2.69 -0.14
CA ASP A 14 13.49 2.59 -1.38
C ASP A 14 13.39 3.81 -2.30
N ASP A 15 12.57 4.81 -1.97
CA ASP A 15 12.37 6.02 -2.75
C ASP A 15 11.80 5.80 -4.19
N GLU A 16 11.19 4.64 -4.46
CA GLU A 16 10.57 4.30 -5.75
C GLU A 16 9.04 4.45 -5.75
N HIS A 17 8.44 4.51 -6.94
CA HIS A 17 7.01 4.80 -7.12
C HIS A 17 6.19 3.55 -7.44
N TYR A 18 5.10 3.36 -6.69
CA TYR A 18 4.26 2.17 -6.79
C TYR A 18 2.77 2.50 -6.76
N ARG A 19 1.96 1.60 -7.34
CA ARG A 19 0.50 1.69 -7.29
C ARG A 19 0.02 1.38 -5.89
N ALA A 20 -0.76 2.29 -5.31
CA ALA A 20 -1.24 2.15 -3.95
C ALA A 20 -2.69 2.60 -3.80
N ARG A 21 -3.29 2.20 -2.69
CA ARG A 21 -4.59 2.69 -2.22
C ARG A 21 -4.42 3.38 -0.87
N ILE A 22 -5.11 4.49 -0.65
CA ILE A 22 -5.16 5.14 0.65
C ILE A 22 -5.93 4.26 1.64
N GLU A 23 -5.28 3.90 2.75
CA GLU A 23 -5.88 3.14 3.85
C GLU A 23 -6.29 4.05 5.01
N SER A 24 -5.49 5.07 5.32
CA SER A 24 -5.80 6.01 6.40
C SER A 24 -5.05 7.35 6.24
N TYR A 25 -5.45 8.34 7.03
CA TYR A 25 -4.75 9.61 7.19
C TYR A 25 -4.71 10.02 8.66
N SER A 26 -3.52 10.36 9.15
CA SER A 26 -3.30 10.88 10.49
C SER A 26 -3.16 12.40 10.46
N SER A 27 -4.12 13.11 11.05
CA SER A 27 -4.06 14.57 11.17
C SER A 27 -2.97 15.05 12.14
N THR A 28 -2.53 14.19 13.06
CA THR A 28 -1.51 14.53 14.06
C THR A 28 -0.11 14.56 13.46
N SER A 29 0.21 13.55 12.62
CA SER A 29 1.51 13.46 11.94
C SER A 29 1.49 14.06 10.53
N ASN A 30 0.31 14.36 9.97
CA ASN A 30 0.13 14.79 8.58
C ASN A 30 0.68 13.74 7.58
N LEU A 31 0.48 12.45 7.89
CA LEU A 31 0.94 11.32 7.08
C LEU A 31 -0.24 10.42 6.69
N TYR A 32 -0.13 9.82 5.51
CA TYR A 32 -1.05 8.81 5.00
C TYR A 32 -0.49 7.41 5.25
N THR A 33 -1.40 6.47 5.47
CA THR A 33 -1.12 5.04 5.30
C THR A 33 -1.59 4.61 3.94
N VAL A 34 -0.74 3.90 3.19
CA VAL A 34 -1.07 3.36 1.87
C VAL A 34 -0.82 1.85 1.80
N TYR A 35 -1.62 1.15 1.01
CA TYR A 35 -1.44 -0.27 0.68
C TYR A 35 -0.95 -0.41 -0.75
N PHE A 36 0.23 -1.02 -0.95
CA PHE A 36 0.77 -1.24 -2.28
C PHE A 36 0.06 -2.40 -2.97
N LEU A 37 -0.61 -2.08 -4.08
CA LEU A 37 -1.50 -3.01 -4.80
C LEU A 37 -0.75 -4.22 -5.38
N ASP A 38 0.54 -4.07 -5.65
CA ASP A 38 1.33 -5.09 -6.35
C ASP A 38 2.21 -5.93 -5.41
N TYR A 39 2.45 -5.45 -4.20
CA TYR A 39 3.38 -6.07 -3.23
C TYR A 39 2.66 -6.52 -1.96
N GLY A 40 1.62 -5.82 -1.55
CA GLY A 40 0.79 -6.19 -0.42
C GLY A 40 1.28 -5.73 0.95
N ASN A 41 2.37 -4.99 1.04
CA ASN A 41 2.80 -4.29 2.25
C ASN A 41 2.10 -2.93 2.40
N LEU A 42 2.15 -2.40 3.62
CA LEU A 42 1.70 -1.05 3.97
C LEU A 42 2.91 -0.14 4.15
N ASP A 43 2.73 1.15 3.86
CA ASP A 43 3.61 2.22 4.35
C ASP A 43 2.75 3.23 5.11
N GLU A 44 3.09 3.48 6.37
CA GLU A 44 2.37 4.38 7.28
C GLU A 44 2.95 5.80 7.31
N ASN A 45 4.04 6.04 6.57
CA ASN A 45 4.83 7.27 6.65
C ASN A 45 4.83 8.07 5.34
N VAL A 46 3.70 8.11 4.62
CA VAL A 46 3.64 8.75 3.29
C VAL A 46 3.13 10.18 3.39
N PRO A 47 3.97 11.21 3.19
CA PRO A 47 3.52 12.60 3.13
C PRO A 47 2.79 12.91 1.81
N VAL A 48 2.02 14.01 1.78
CA VAL A 48 1.17 14.36 0.63
C VAL A 48 1.96 14.64 -0.66
N ASP A 49 3.18 15.13 -0.55
CA ASP A 49 4.10 15.40 -1.66
C ASP A 49 4.73 14.12 -2.26
N HIS A 50 4.56 12.98 -1.58
CA HIS A 50 4.91 11.66 -2.07
C HIS A 50 3.72 10.92 -2.71
N LEU A 51 2.58 11.60 -2.86
CA LEU A 51 1.36 11.07 -3.48
C LEU A 51 1.08 11.76 -4.81
N TYR A 52 0.99 10.96 -5.87
CA TYR A 52 0.76 11.41 -7.25
C TYR A 52 -0.56 10.86 -7.78
N SER A 53 -1.15 11.58 -8.73
CA SER A 53 -2.43 11.20 -9.35
C SER A 53 -2.35 9.85 -10.04
N TYR A 54 -3.41 9.07 -9.89
CA TYR A 54 -3.57 7.78 -10.55
C TYR A 54 -4.27 7.98 -11.90
N SER A 55 -3.63 7.53 -12.98
CA SER A 55 -4.18 7.63 -14.34
C SER A 55 -5.14 6.48 -14.65
N GLY A 56 -6.08 6.70 -15.57
CA GLY A 56 -7.07 5.67 -15.94
C GLY A 56 -6.43 4.44 -16.60
N GLU A 57 -5.27 4.60 -17.25
CA GLU A 57 -4.49 3.52 -17.83
C GLU A 57 -4.01 2.51 -16.77
N LEU A 58 -3.70 3.00 -15.56
CA LEU A 58 -3.24 2.15 -14.45
C LEU A 58 -4.39 1.37 -13.81
N GLU A 59 -5.63 1.86 -13.90
CA GLU A 59 -6.83 1.18 -13.38
C GLU A 59 -7.15 -0.10 -14.17
N ALA A 60 -6.76 -0.15 -15.44
CA ALA A 60 -6.94 -1.33 -16.28
C ALA A 60 -6.01 -2.49 -15.91
N ILE A 61 -4.99 -2.26 -15.08
CA ILE A 61 -4.05 -3.27 -14.64
C ILE A 61 -4.54 -3.84 -13.31
N GLU A 62 -4.84 -5.13 -13.25
CA GLU A 62 -5.21 -5.79 -12.00
C GLU A 62 -4.08 -5.71 -10.95
N PRO A 63 -4.37 -5.60 -9.65
CA PRO A 63 -3.38 -5.75 -8.59
C PRO A 63 -2.63 -7.08 -8.69
N LEU A 64 -1.29 -7.04 -8.64
CA LEU A 64 -0.45 -8.23 -8.76
C LEU A 64 -0.33 -9.01 -7.45
N VAL A 65 -0.66 -8.39 -6.32
CA VAL A 65 -0.61 -9.07 -5.03
C VAL A 65 -1.51 -10.31 -5.02
N ARG A 66 -1.00 -11.40 -4.46
CA ARG A 66 -1.75 -12.62 -4.20
C ARG A 66 -1.48 -13.06 -2.77
N ARG A 67 -2.53 -13.17 -1.97
CA ARG A 67 -2.44 -13.68 -0.59
C ARG A 67 -2.59 -15.19 -0.61
N TYR A 68 -1.63 -15.88 -0.02
CA TYR A 68 -1.65 -17.33 0.13
C TYR A 68 -1.43 -17.68 1.61
N LEU A 69 -1.91 -18.86 2.00
CA LEU A 69 -1.66 -19.46 3.31
C LEU A 69 -1.03 -20.84 3.07
N LEU A 70 -0.05 -21.22 3.89
CA LEU A 70 0.48 -22.57 3.88
C LEU A 70 -0.59 -23.52 4.44
N ASN A 71 -0.99 -24.50 3.64
CA ASN A 71 -1.96 -25.49 4.08
C ASN A 71 -1.37 -26.33 5.22
N GLN A 72 -2.19 -26.62 6.24
CA GLN A 72 -1.83 -27.40 7.43
C GLN A 72 -0.79 -26.78 8.39
N VAL A 73 -0.38 -25.53 8.17
CA VAL A 73 0.47 -24.76 9.10
C VAL A 73 -0.44 -23.83 9.90
N THR A 74 -0.63 -24.10 11.20
CA THR A 74 -1.40 -23.22 12.09
C THR A 74 -0.52 -22.13 12.68
N ILE A 75 -1.12 -21.04 13.15
CA ILE A 75 -0.37 -19.92 13.74
C ILE A 75 0.51 -20.33 14.95
N GLU A 76 0.19 -21.46 15.57
CA GLU A 76 0.92 -22.05 16.71
C GLU A 76 2.28 -22.64 16.31
N THR A 77 2.52 -22.88 15.02
CA THR A 77 3.80 -23.41 14.53
C THR A 77 4.86 -22.34 14.28
N TRP A 78 4.49 -21.04 14.35
CA TRP A 78 5.46 -19.95 14.24
C TRP A 78 6.19 -19.76 15.57
N THR A 79 7.51 -19.69 15.53
CA THR A 79 8.36 -19.38 16.69
C THR A 79 8.92 -17.97 16.58
N ASN A 80 9.14 -17.30 17.72
CA ASN A 80 9.87 -16.03 17.80
C ASN A 80 11.38 -16.24 17.70
#